data_AF-A0A1V9FWQ5-F1
#
_entry.id   AF-A0A1V9FWQ5-F1
#
_cell.length_a   1.000
_cell.length_b   1.000
_cell.length_c   1.000
_cell.angle_alpha   90.00
_cell.angle_beta   90.00
_cell.angle_gamma   90.00
#
_symmetry.space_group_name_H-M   'P 1'
#
loop_
_entity.id
_entity.type
_entity.pdbx_description
1 polymer ?
#
loop_
_entity_poly.entity_id
_entity_poly.type
_entity_poly.pdbx_seq_one_letter_code
_entity_poly.pdbx_strand_id
1 'polypeptide(L)'
;MSHEFERVICNKSPLNIELVKTDPLQAIANVFESIDFDCLRTNLCRWFHAAIVNGNHVYEEDSHRTGLQVFFAELELLLEAFYVINRTPVLYTRDPYTDNETVKNRQLYLDKVYLLSSDQAENPHTVINAFFSRFSIVYIRRELRDWLQAGIDQEGCEQIKLNPIKVLLAYNDVECILEAAYHYNKRILKQAKEQGVAVTLRRNNTSKRRSYVDKHSDVIGYLYDTEQLEINDMIEAVKRLGCKEN
;
A
#
# COMPACT_ATOMS: atom_id res chain seq x y z
N MET A 1 -47.58 11.24 3.82
CA MET A 1 -46.83 10.02 4.21
C MET A 1 -45.94 9.45 3.09
N SER A 2 -46.10 9.81 1.81
CA SER A 2 -45.22 9.30 0.73
C SER A 2 -43.84 9.97 0.63
N HIS A 3 -43.71 11.26 0.95
CA HIS A 3 -42.44 12.00 0.80
C HIS A 3 -41.38 11.74 1.88
N GLU A 4 -41.76 11.11 3.00
CA GLU A 4 -40.82 10.81 4.09
C GLU A 4 -40.05 9.50 3.83
N PHE A 5 -40.70 8.54 3.15
CA PHE A 5 -40.06 7.28 2.74
C PHE A 5 -39.00 7.49 1.64
N GLU A 6 -39.22 8.41 0.71
CA GLU A 6 -38.25 8.74 -0.35
C GLU A 6 -36.96 9.36 0.21
N ARG A 7 -37.04 10.10 1.33
CA ARG A 7 -35.85 10.72 1.95
C ARG A 7 -34.95 9.70 2.68
N VAL A 8 -35.50 8.60 3.17
CA VAL A 8 -34.72 7.58 3.91
C VAL A 8 -33.90 6.69 2.97
N ILE A 9 -34.36 6.48 1.74
CA ILE A 9 -33.70 5.57 0.79
C ILE A 9 -32.43 6.19 0.17
N CYS A 10 -32.31 7.52 0.13
CA CYS A 10 -31.20 8.21 -0.54
C CYS A 10 -30.00 8.58 0.36
N ASN A 11 -30.03 8.28 1.66
CA ASN A 11 -29.00 8.73 2.62
C ASN A 11 -28.00 7.63 3.02
N LYS A 12 -27.63 6.74 2.09
CA LYS A 12 -26.53 5.80 2.36
C LYS A 12 -25.21 6.54 2.33
N SER A 13 -24.35 6.27 3.30
CA SER A 13 -22.98 6.76 3.28
C SER A 13 -22.27 6.28 2.01
N PRO A 14 -21.43 7.13 1.40
CA PRO A 14 -20.67 6.74 0.22
C PRO A 14 -19.76 5.57 0.54
N LEU A 15 -19.53 4.70 -0.45
CA LEU A 15 -18.58 3.60 -0.32
C LEU A 15 -17.14 4.15 -0.31
N ASN A 16 -16.22 3.50 0.39
CA ASN A 16 -14.81 3.94 0.43
C ASN A 16 -14.19 4.06 -0.97
N ILE A 17 -14.58 3.17 -1.90
CA ILE A 17 -14.14 3.20 -3.30
C ILE A 17 -14.58 4.48 -4.04
N GLU A 18 -15.67 5.12 -3.61
CA GLU A 18 -16.16 6.37 -4.19
C GLU A 18 -15.33 7.58 -3.73
N LEU A 19 -14.66 7.45 -2.58
CA LEU A 19 -13.80 8.49 -2.00
C LEU A 19 -12.39 8.52 -2.61
N VAL A 20 -11.91 7.43 -3.24
CA VAL A 20 -10.51 7.30 -3.71
C VAL A 20 -10.05 8.45 -4.61
N LYS A 21 -10.96 9.04 -5.39
CA LYS A 21 -10.65 10.15 -6.29
C LYS A 21 -10.68 11.51 -5.64
N THR A 22 -11.54 11.71 -4.63
CA THR A 22 -11.80 13.01 -3.98
C THR A 22 -10.97 13.15 -2.71
N ASP A 23 -10.96 12.13 -1.87
CA ASP A 23 -10.20 12.05 -0.63
C ASP A 23 -9.57 10.66 -0.42
N PRO A 24 -8.42 10.38 -1.08
CA PRO A 24 -7.77 9.09 -1.00
C PRO A 24 -7.26 8.76 0.41
N LEU A 25 -6.81 9.74 1.18
CA LEU A 25 -6.34 9.47 2.54
C LEU A 25 -7.50 9.07 3.45
N GLN A 26 -8.67 9.73 3.33
CA GLN A 26 -9.85 9.31 4.06
C GLN A 26 -10.33 7.91 3.65
N ALA A 27 -10.28 7.57 2.36
CA ALA A 27 -10.62 6.22 1.90
C ALA A 27 -9.75 5.15 2.57
N ILE A 28 -8.43 5.38 2.64
CA ILE A 28 -7.46 4.48 3.29
C ILE A 28 -7.73 4.42 4.80
N ALA A 29 -7.95 5.56 5.45
CA ALA A 29 -8.25 5.65 6.86
C ALA A 29 -9.50 4.81 7.22
N ASN A 30 -10.58 4.96 6.45
CA ASN A 30 -11.81 4.20 6.65
C ASN A 30 -11.59 2.69 6.56
N VAL A 31 -10.73 2.22 5.66
CA VAL A 31 -10.39 0.79 5.58
C VAL A 31 -9.68 0.35 6.85
N PHE A 32 -8.61 1.05 7.28
CA PHE A 32 -7.89 0.71 8.51
C PHE A 32 -8.69 0.91 9.80
N GLU A 33 -9.77 1.69 9.79
CA GLU A 33 -10.74 1.76 10.89
C GLU A 33 -11.67 0.55 10.92
N SER A 34 -11.98 -0.03 9.75
CA SER A 34 -12.90 -1.16 9.61
C SER A 34 -12.26 -2.54 9.84
N ILE A 35 -10.94 -2.66 9.64
CA ILE A 35 -10.18 -3.89 9.82
C ILE A 35 -8.86 -3.62 10.56
N ASP A 36 -8.57 -4.46 11.54
CA ASP A 36 -7.27 -4.45 12.21
C ASP A 36 -6.13 -4.78 11.22
N PHE A 37 -5.00 -4.09 11.33
CA PHE A 37 -3.91 -4.22 10.36
C PHE A 37 -3.25 -5.60 10.39
N ASP A 38 -3.06 -6.20 11.58
CA ASP A 38 -2.55 -7.57 11.69
C ASP A 38 -3.54 -8.58 11.09
N CYS A 39 -4.84 -8.33 11.26
CA CYS A 39 -5.89 -9.14 10.63
C CYS A 39 -5.87 -9.04 9.10
N LEU A 40 -5.71 -7.83 8.55
CA LEU A 40 -5.59 -7.60 7.11
C LEU A 40 -4.37 -8.36 6.55
N ARG A 41 -3.19 -8.21 7.17
CA ARG A 41 -1.97 -8.92 6.78
C ARG A 41 -2.14 -10.43 6.84
N THR A 42 -2.71 -10.96 7.93
CA THR A 42 -2.96 -12.39 8.09
C THR A 42 -3.87 -12.93 6.98
N ASN A 43 -4.93 -12.19 6.64
CA ASN A 43 -5.83 -12.57 5.54
C ASN A 43 -5.10 -12.55 4.19
N LEU A 44 -4.27 -11.53 3.94
CA LEU A 44 -3.48 -11.41 2.72
C LEU A 44 -2.44 -12.53 2.58
N CYS A 45 -1.70 -12.86 3.64
CA CYS A 45 -0.75 -13.97 3.60
C CYS A 45 -1.45 -15.29 3.28
N ARG A 46 -2.60 -15.57 3.92
CA ARG A 46 -3.38 -16.78 3.65
C ARG A 46 -3.89 -16.83 2.21
N TRP A 47 -4.35 -15.71 1.69
CA TRP A 47 -4.79 -15.57 0.30
C TRP A 47 -3.64 -15.73 -0.70
N PHE A 48 -2.46 -15.19 -0.39
CA PHE A 48 -1.25 -15.37 -1.17
C PHE A 48 -0.82 -16.85 -1.22
N HIS A 49 -0.73 -17.50 -0.05
CA HIS A 49 -0.38 -18.93 0.02
C HIS A 49 -1.37 -19.81 -0.74
N ALA A 50 -2.67 -19.53 -0.62
CA ALA A 50 -3.70 -20.19 -1.39
C ALA A 50 -3.46 -20.11 -2.90
N ALA A 51 -3.14 -18.92 -3.41
CA ALA A 51 -2.90 -18.70 -4.83
C ALA A 51 -1.65 -19.40 -5.35
N ILE A 52 -0.58 -19.45 -4.55
CA ILE A 52 0.68 -20.11 -4.93
C ILE A 52 0.56 -21.64 -4.92
N VAL A 53 -0.19 -22.21 -3.97
CA VAL A 53 -0.40 -23.67 -3.88
C VAL A 53 -1.47 -24.15 -4.87
N ASN A 54 -2.32 -23.25 -5.38
CA ASN A 54 -3.34 -23.58 -6.37
C ASN A 54 -2.70 -23.87 -7.74
N GLY A 55 -2.53 -25.15 -8.06
CA GLY A 55 -1.93 -25.61 -9.31
C GLY A 55 -2.82 -25.47 -10.55
N ASN A 56 -4.07 -25.03 -10.41
CA ASN A 56 -5.07 -25.00 -11.50
C ASN A 56 -5.39 -23.58 -12.01
N HIS A 57 -4.46 -22.64 -11.90
CA HIS A 57 -4.73 -21.22 -12.21
C HIS A 57 -3.58 -20.55 -12.98
N VAL A 58 -3.72 -19.25 -13.26
CA VAL A 58 -2.72 -18.37 -13.91
C VAL A 58 -1.32 -18.47 -13.30
N TYR A 59 -1.21 -18.93 -12.05
CA TYR A 59 0.04 -19.13 -11.31
C TYR A 59 0.60 -20.56 -11.40
N GLU A 60 0.18 -21.37 -12.38
CA GLU A 60 0.80 -22.67 -12.66
C GLU A 60 2.25 -22.51 -13.16
N GLU A 61 2.51 -21.45 -13.91
CA GLU A 61 3.85 -21.12 -14.41
C GLU A 61 4.73 -20.46 -13.33
N ASP A 62 5.99 -20.90 -13.23
CA ASP A 62 6.97 -20.36 -12.27
C ASP A 62 7.18 -18.84 -12.41
N SER A 63 7.14 -18.33 -13.64
CA SER A 63 7.25 -16.90 -13.96
C SER A 63 6.13 -16.09 -13.31
N HIS A 64 4.88 -16.55 -13.43
CA HIS A 64 3.72 -15.89 -12.83
C HIS A 64 3.73 -15.99 -11.30
N ARG A 65 4.12 -17.14 -10.72
CA ARG A 65 4.31 -17.26 -9.26
C ARG A 65 5.34 -16.28 -8.73
N THR A 66 6.46 -16.15 -9.44
CA THR A 66 7.53 -15.20 -9.09
C THR A 66 7.01 -13.77 -9.19
N GLY A 67 6.22 -13.46 -10.22
CA GLY A 67 5.55 -12.17 -10.37
C GLY A 67 4.65 -11.83 -9.18
N LEU A 68 3.78 -12.75 -8.78
CA LEU A 68 2.89 -12.58 -7.62
C LEU A 68 3.68 -12.44 -6.31
N GLN A 69 4.74 -13.22 -6.11
CA GLN A 69 5.63 -13.13 -4.95
C GLN A 69 6.23 -11.72 -4.81
N VAL A 70 6.78 -11.21 -5.90
CA VAL A 70 7.38 -9.87 -5.95
C VAL A 70 6.31 -8.80 -5.71
N PHE A 71 5.15 -8.91 -6.35
CA PHE A 71 4.03 -7.99 -6.14
C PHE A 71 3.55 -8.01 -4.67
N PHE A 72 3.43 -9.19 -4.07
CA PHE A 72 2.98 -9.36 -2.69
C PHE A 72 3.92 -8.71 -1.67
N ALA A 73 5.23 -8.95 -1.79
CA ALA A 73 6.23 -8.36 -0.90
C ALA A 73 6.19 -6.82 -0.93
N GLU A 74 6.09 -6.26 -2.14
CA GLU A 74 6.00 -4.81 -2.36
C GLU A 74 4.66 -4.23 -1.86
N LEU A 75 3.58 -5.00 -1.99
CA LEU A 75 2.27 -4.62 -1.46
C LEU A 75 2.31 -4.55 0.07
N GLU A 76 2.96 -5.49 0.76
CA GLU A 76 3.06 -5.44 2.23
C GLU A 76 3.80 -4.18 2.70
N LEU A 77 4.90 -3.81 2.05
CA LEU A 77 5.63 -2.55 2.33
C LEU A 77 4.73 -1.33 2.10
N LEU A 78 3.99 -1.30 1.00
CA LEU A 78 3.06 -0.20 0.69
C LEU A 78 1.98 -0.06 1.77
N LEU A 79 1.36 -1.18 2.16
CA LEU A 79 0.30 -1.20 3.17
C LEU A 79 0.82 -0.69 4.52
N GLU A 80 2.04 -1.08 4.90
CA GLU A 80 2.68 -0.63 6.13
C GLU A 80 3.04 0.87 6.07
N ALA A 81 3.52 1.36 4.93
CA ALA A 81 3.77 2.80 4.72
C ALA A 81 2.50 3.64 4.91
N PHE A 82 1.37 3.19 4.37
CA PHE A 82 0.09 3.87 4.60
C PHE A 82 -0.43 3.73 6.03
N TYR A 83 -0.18 2.58 6.67
CA TYR A 83 -0.52 2.42 8.08
C TYR A 83 0.24 3.43 8.95
N VAL A 84 1.54 3.63 8.70
CA VAL A 84 2.35 4.66 9.37
C VAL A 84 1.80 6.07 9.12
N ILE A 85 1.47 6.41 7.86
CA ILE A 85 0.87 7.71 7.52
C ILE A 85 -0.46 7.92 8.26
N ASN A 86 -1.32 6.89 8.29
CA ASN A 86 -2.64 6.97 8.93
C ASN A 86 -2.54 7.04 10.46
N ARG A 87 -1.55 6.37 11.05
CA ARG A 87 -1.34 6.34 12.51
C ARG A 87 -0.59 7.54 13.03
N THR A 88 0.21 8.21 12.21
CA THR A 88 0.87 9.47 12.57
C THR A 88 -0.24 10.51 12.70
N PRO A 89 -0.74 10.80 13.93
CA PRO A 89 -1.80 11.77 14.09
C PRO A 89 -1.17 13.07 13.59
N VAL A 90 -1.75 13.64 12.54
CA VAL A 90 -1.27 14.86 11.89
C VAL A 90 -0.73 15.80 12.97
N LEU A 91 0.60 15.90 13.07
CA LEU A 91 1.32 16.70 14.07
C LEU A 91 1.02 18.21 13.94
N TYR A 92 0.04 18.58 13.11
CA TYR A 92 -0.32 19.91 12.69
C TYR A 92 -1.75 20.34 13.07
N THR A 93 -2.61 19.45 13.57
CA THR A 93 -3.95 19.82 14.10
C THR A 93 -4.04 19.70 15.62
N ARG A 94 -2.90 19.65 16.30
CA ARG A 94 -2.84 19.60 17.77
C ARG A 94 -3.26 20.96 18.31
N ASP A 95 -4.53 21.05 18.72
CA ASP A 95 -4.98 22.06 19.67
C ASP A 95 -4.09 21.91 20.92
N PRO A 96 -3.28 22.92 21.30
CA PRO A 96 -2.38 22.82 22.44
C PRO A 96 -3.10 22.59 23.78
N TYR A 97 -4.43 22.65 23.80
CA TYR A 97 -5.25 22.46 25.00
C TYR A 97 -5.86 21.06 25.16
N THR A 98 -5.65 20.12 24.23
CA THR A 98 -6.12 18.74 24.45
C THR A 98 -5.17 17.97 25.36
N ASP A 99 -5.72 17.57 26.51
CA ASP A 99 -5.09 16.99 27.69
C ASP A 99 -3.97 15.96 27.42
N ASN A 100 -2.79 16.21 28.03
CA ASN A 100 -1.51 15.57 27.70
C ASN A 100 -1.41 14.08 28.07
N GLU A 101 -2.33 13.55 28.89
CA GLU A 101 -2.27 12.15 29.35
C GLU A 101 -2.74 11.13 28.31
N THR A 102 -3.65 11.50 27.39
CA THR A 102 -4.16 10.56 26.38
C THR A 102 -3.20 10.32 25.20
N VAL A 103 -2.25 11.24 24.96
CA VAL A 103 -1.32 11.16 23.82
C VAL A 103 -0.16 10.21 24.09
N LYS A 104 0.39 10.18 25.32
CA LYS A 104 1.49 9.25 25.67
C LYS A 104 1.08 7.78 25.59
N ASN A 105 -0.18 7.47 25.89
CA ASN A 105 -0.68 6.09 25.80
C ASN A 105 -0.99 5.63 24.37
N ARG A 106 -1.22 6.53 23.40
CA ARG A 106 -1.42 6.13 21.99
C ARG A 106 -0.11 5.83 21.26
N GLN A 107 0.99 6.46 21.67
CA GLN A 107 2.30 6.26 21.05
C GLN A 107 2.93 4.89 21.36
N LEU A 108 2.48 4.24 22.45
CA LEU A 108 2.96 2.91 22.90
C LEU A 108 2.38 1.72 22.11
N TYR A 109 1.53 1.95 21.11
CA TYR A 109 0.92 0.88 20.29
C TYR A 109 1.30 0.95 18.81
N LEU A 110 2.40 1.62 18.45
CA LEU A 110 3.05 1.49 17.14
C LEU A 110 3.88 0.18 17.03
N ASP A 111 3.64 -0.79 17.93
CA ASP A 111 4.51 -1.95 18.23
C ASP A 111 4.74 -2.93 17.08
N LYS A 112 4.25 -2.65 15.87
CA LYS A 112 4.21 -3.61 14.77
C LYS A 112 4.40 -3.00 13.38
N VAL A 113 5.26 -1.99 13.27
CA VAL A 113 5.95 -1.70 11.99
C VAL A 113 7.09 -2.72 11.90
N TYR A 114 6.98 -3.66 10.97
CA TYR A 114 7.86 -4.83 10.86
C TYR A 114 8.74 -4.82 9.61
N LEU A 115 8.26 -4.22 8.53
CA LEU A 115 8.90 -4.32 7.22
C LEU A 115 9.62 -3.05 6.80
N LEU A 116 9.15 -1.89 7.26
CA LEU A 116 9.80 -0.63 6.90
C LEU A 116 11.13 -0.48 7.64
N SER A 117 12.18 -0.08 6.90
CA SER A 117 13.41 0.41 7.52
C SER A 117 13.14 1.71 8.30
N SER A 118 14.06 2.11 9.19
CA SER A 118 13.93 3.38 9.93
C SER A 118 13.74 4.57 8.97
N ASP A 119 14.53 4.62 7.89
CA ASP A 119 14.45 5.69 6.89
C ASP A 119 13.11 5.68 6.14
N GLN A 120 12.58 4.49 5.83
CA GLN A 120 11.27 4.34 5.20
C GLN A 120 10.12 4.70 6.15
N ALA A 121 10.23 4.39 7.44
CA ALA A 121 9.24 4.76 8.44
C ALA A 121 9.23 6.28 8.70
N GLU A 122 10.41 6.93 8.66
CA GLU A 122 10.53 8.39 8.73
C GLU A 122 10.00 9.08 7.47
N ASN A 123 10.10 8.42 6.31
CA ASN A 123 9.66 8.96 5.03
C ASN A 123 8.90 7.92 4.18
N PRO A 124 7.66 7.55 4.57
CA PRO A 124 6.88 6.49 3.93
C PRO A 124 6.49 6.80 2.48
N HIS A 125 6.54 8.08 2.08
CA HIS A 125 6.31 8.49 0.69
C HIS A 125 7.33 7.91 -0.29
N THR A 126 8.55 7.59 0.17
CA THR A 126 9.57 6.95 -0.67
C THR A 126 9.12 5.57 -1.13
N VAL A 127 8.55 4.76 -0.21
CA VAL A 127 7.98 3.44 -0.49
C VAL A 127 6.82 3.54 -1.48
N ILE A 128 5.92 4.50 -1.25
CA ILE A 128 4.77 4.73 -2.15
C ILE A 128 5.23 5.09 -3.56
N ASN A 129 6.23 5.98 -3.69
CA ASN A 129 6.80 6.35 -4.97
C ASN A 129 7.46 5.16 -5.66
N ALA A 130 8.26 4.38 -4.92
CA ALA A 130 8.95 3.20 -5.44
C ALA A 130 7.95 2.18 -5.98
N PHE A 131 6.91 1.85 -5.21
CA PHE A 131 5.86 0.91 -5.61
C PHE A 131 5.21 1.30 -6.95
N PHE A 132 4.75 2.55 -7.09
CA PHE A 132 4.10 3.01 -8.33
C PHE A 132 5.06 3.33 -9.47
N SER A 133 6.37 3.39 -9.21
CA SER A 133 7.38 3.42 -10.26
C SER A 133 7.62 2.02 -10.86
N ARG A 134 7.45 0.97 -10.04
CA ARG A 134 7.62 -0.43 -10.42
C ARG A 134 6.36 -1.02 -11.06
N PHE A 135 5.19 -0.74 -10.49
CA PHE A 135 3.92 -1.30 -10.93
C PHE A 135 2.96 -0.24 -11.46
N SER A 136 2.52 -0.41 -12.72
CA SER A 136 1.46 0.43 -13.27
C SER A 136 0.10 0.07 -12.65
N ILE A 137 -0.81 1.04 -12.51
CA ILE A 137 -2.17 0.77 -12.01
C ILE A 137 -2.94 -0.24 -12.86
N VAL A 138 -2.63 -0.33 -14.16
CA VAL A 138 -3.24 -1.34 -15.06
C VAL A 138 -2.76 -2.74 -14.71
N TYR A 139 -1.46 -2.89 -14.41
CA TYR A 139 -0.90 -4.16 -13.94
C TYR A 139 -1.51 -4.56 -12.59
N ILE A 140 -1.50 -3.65 -11.62
CA ILE A 140 -2.04 -3.87 -10.26
C ILE A 140 -3.48 -4.42 -10.33
N ARG A 141 -4.36 -3.78 -11.11
CA ARG A 141 -5.75 -4.22 -11.26
C ARG A 141 -5.91 -5.60 -11.87
N ARG A 142 -5.02 -5.98 -12.79
CA ARG A 142 -5.05 -7.32 -13.41
C ARG A 142 -4.56 -8.36 -12.41
N GLU A 143 -3.41 -8.11 -11.81
CA GLU A 143 -2.81 -8.99 -10.81
C GLU A 143 -3.76 -9.24 -9.62
N LEU A 144 -4.45 -8.22 -9.11
CA LEU A 144 -5.46 -8.39 -8.05
C LEU A 144 -6.65 -9.27 -8.47
N ARG A 145 -7.10 -9.18 -9.72
CA ARG A 145 -8.21 -10.01 -10.23
C ARG A 145 -7.79 -11.44 -10.43
N ASP A 146 -6.61 -11.65 -10.98
CA ASP A 146 -5.98 -12.95 -11.17
C ASP A 146 -5.76 -13.63 -9.81
N TRP A 147 -5.30 -12.86 -8.82
CA TRP A 147 -5.16 -13.30 -7.44
C TRP A 147 -6.51 -13.62 -6.78
N LEU A 148 -7.56 -12.82 -7.04
CA LEU A 148 -8.91 -13.06 -6.51
C LEU A 148 -9.47 -14.38 -7.04
N GLN A 149 -9.38 -14.58 -8.34
CA GLN A 149 -9.84 -15.79 -8.99
C GLN A 149 -9.09 -17.03 -8.44
N ALA A 150 -7.76 -16.95 -8.31
CA ALA A 150 -6.95 -18.01 -7.72
C ALA A 150 -7.33 -18.34 -6.26
N GLY A 151 -7.77 -17.33 -5.50
CA GLY A 151 -8.20 -17.48 -4.11
C GLY A 151 -9.61 -18.04 -3.95
N ILE A 152 -10.47 -17.90 -4.96
CA ILE A 152 -11.84 -18.45 -4.98
C ILE A 152 -11.83 -19.88 -5.55
N ASP A 153 -11.10 -20.11 -6.63
CA ASP A 153 -11.10 -21.37 -7.39
C ASP A 153 -10.12 -22.40 -6.81
N GLN A 154 -10.25 -22.73 -5.52
CA GLN A 154 -9.32 -23.62 -4.83
C GLN A 154 -9.60 -25.13 -5.04
N GLU A 155 -10.06 -25.52 -6.23
CA GLU A 155 -10.36 -26.91 -6.52
C GLU A 155 -9.12 -27.79 -6.35
N GLY A 156 -9.22 -28.81 -5.49
CA GLY A 156 -8.14 -29.77 -5.24
C GLY A 156 -7.12 -29.37 -4.17
N CYS A 157 -7.21 -28.19 -3.55
CA CYS A 157 -6.32 -27.80 -2.45
C CYS A 157 -6.95 -28.11 -1.08
N GLU A 158 -6.64 -29.27 -0.50
CA GLU A 158 -7.17 -29.65 0.82
C GLU A 158 -6.52 -28.89 1.98
N GLN A 159 -5.29 -28.39 1.77
CA GLN A 159 -4.47 -27.79 2.83
C GLN A 159 -4.94 -26.39 3.24
N ILE A 160 -5.44 -25.59 2.29
CA ILE A 160 -5.83 -24.19 2.54
C ILE A 160 -7.23 -23.96 1.99
N LYS A 161 -8.25 -24.19 2.80
CA LYS A 161 -9.63 -23.79 2.47
C LYS A 161 -9.88 -22.37 2.95
N LEU A 162 -9.98 -21.44 2.00
CA LEU A 162 -10.42 -20.07 2.24
C LEU A 162 -11.94 -20.00 2.13
N ASN A 163 -12.53 -19.09 2.91
CA ASN A 163 -13.94 -18.75 2.74
C ASN A 163 -14.03 -17.69 1.62
N PRO A 164 -14.72 -17.96 0.49
CA PRO A 164 -14.77 -17.03 -0.65
C PRO A 164 -15.26 -15.63 -0.29
N ILE A 165 -16.18 -15.51 0.67
CA ILE A 165 -16.68 -14.21 1.15
C ILE A 165 -15.55 -13.43 1.83
N LYS A 166 -14.70 -14.10 2.64
CA LYS A 166 -13.56 -13.43 3.27
C LYS A 166 -12.51 -12.99 2.26
N VAL A 167 -12.28 -13.78 1.21
CA VAL A 167 -11.38 -13.40 0.11
C VAL A 167 -11.92 -12.18 -0.62
N LEU A 168 -13.22 -12.16 -0.93
CA LEU A 168 -13.86 -11.01 -1.58
C LEU A 168 -13.80 -9.74 -0.73
N LEU A 169 -14.02 -9.83 0.59
CA LEU A 169 -13.88 -8.69 1.49
C LEU A 169 -12.44 -8.16 1.51
N ALA A 170 -11.45 -9.04 1.65
CA ALA A 170 -10.04 -8.66 1.60
C ALA A 170 -9.65 -8.01 0.26
N TYR A 171 -10.14 -8.56 -0.86
CA TYR A 171 -9.97 -7.97 -2.19
C TYR A 171 -10.52 -6.54 -2.25
N ASN A 172 -11.75 -6.30 -1.76
CA ASN A 172 -12.37 -4.97 -1.79
C ASN A 172 -11.58 -3.95 -0.96
N ASP A 173 -11.10 -4.35 0.22
CA ASP A 173 -10.29 -3.50 1.09
C ASP A 173 -8.96 -3.13 0.42
N VAL A 174 -8.28 -4.12 -0.15
CA VAL A 174 -6.98 -3.94 -0.82
C VAL A 174 -7.11 -3.14 -2.11
N GLU A 175 -8.14 -3.41 -2.92
CA GLU A 175 -8.46 -2.63 -4.12
C GLU A 175 -8.71 -1.16 -3.76
N CYS A 176 -9.48 -0.91 -2.71
CA CYS A 176 -9.74 0.44 -2.23
C CYS A 176 -8.46 1.16 -1.81
N ILE A 177 -7.59 0.51 -1.02
CA ILE A 177 -6.31 1.08 -0.61
C ILE A 177 -5.43 1.37 -1.82
N LEU A 178 -5.30 0.45 -2.77
CA LEU A 178 -4.42 0.61 -3.93
C LEU A 178 -4.89 1.72 -4.89
N GLU A 179 -6.19 1.82 -5.13
CA GLU A 179 -6.77 2.92 -5.93
C GLU A 179 -6.55 4.28 -5.26
N ALA A 180 -6.83 4.36 -3.95
CA ALA A 180 -6.60 5.57 -3.18
C ALA A 180 -5.11 5.94 -3.17
N ALA A 181 -4.22 4.97 -2.95
CA ALA A 181 -2.78 5.13 -2.96
C ALA A 181 -2.27 5.69 -4.29
N TYR A 182 -2.80 5.19 -5.41
CA TYR A 182 -2.45 5.69 -6.74
C TYR A 182 -2.85 7.16 -6.92
N HIS A 183 -4.07 7.51 -6.52
CA HIS A 183 -4.55 8.89 -6.59
C HIS A 183 -3.78 9.83 -5.67
N TYR A 184 -3.45 9.38 -4.47
CA TYR A 184 -2.60 10.09 -3.51
C TYR A 184 -1.22 10.36 -4.09
N ASN A 185 -0.53 9.32 -4.59
CA ASN A 185 0.79 9.44 -5.19
C ASN A 185 0.80 10.44 -6.37
N LYS A 186 -0.20 10.34 -7.26
CA LYS A 186 -0.34 11.26 -8.39
C LYS A 186 -0.47 12.73 -7.96
N ARG A 187 -1.17 13.00 -6.85
CA ARG A 187 -1.31 14.36 -6.28
C ARG A 187 0.02 14.87 -5.74
N ILE A 188 0.75 14.05 -5.00
CA ILE A 188 2.08 14.43 -4.47
C ILE A 188 3.05 14.76 -5.59
N LEU A 189 3.14 13.88 -6.61
CA LEU A 189 4.03 14.11 -7.75
C LEU A 189 3.66 15.38 -8.52
N LYS A 190 2.37 15.69 -8.64
CA LYS A 190 1.90 16.94 -9.26
C LYS A 190 2.34 18.16 -8.45
N GLN A 191 2.13 18.14 -7.13
CA GLN A 191 2.52 19.21 -6.22
C GLN A 191 4.04 19.43 -6.22
N ALA A 192 4.83 18.35 -6.17
CA ALA A 192 6.29 18.43 -6.22
C ALA A 192 6.79 19.07 -7.53
N LYS A 193 6.19 18.74 -8.67
CA LYS A 193 6.50 19.37 -9.96
C LYS A 193 6.17 20.86 -9.96
N GLU A 194 5.00 21.24 -9.45
CA GLU A 194 4.58 22.63 -9.36
C GLU A 194 5.50 23.46 -8.45
N GLN A 195 5.94 22.89 -7.32
CA GLN A 195 6.89 23.52 -6.41
C GLN A 195 8.30 23.63 -7.02
N GLY A 196 8.79 22.57 -7.68
CA GLY A 196 10.09 22.59 -8.36
C GLY A 196 10.16 23.59 -9.51
N VAL A 197 9.07 23.74 -10.28
CA VAL A 197 8.93 24.78 -11.31
C VAL A 197 8.91 26.18 -10.66
N ALA A 198 8.20 26.36 -9.55
CA ALA A 198 8.18 27.63 -8.83
C ALA A 198 9.56 28.03 -8.29
N VAL A 199 10.34 27.07 -7.78
CA VAL A 199 11.73 27.29 -7.34
C VAL A 199 12.63 27.63 -8.53
N THR A 200 12.46 26.96 -9.67
CA THR A 200 13.24 27.22 -10.89
C THR A 200 12.91 28.60 -11.49
N LEU A 201 11.63 29.01 -11.51
CA LEU A 201 11.20 30.36 -11.93
C LEU A 201 11.70 31.44 -10.97
N ARG A 202 11.71 31.20 -9.65
CA ARG A 202 12.33 32.11 -8.67
C ARG A 202 13.84 32.21 -8.87
N ARG A 203 14.54 31.10 -9.13
CA ARG A 203 15.97 31.09 -9.47
C ARG A 203 16.26 31.84 -10.76
N ASN A 204 15.45 31.68 -11.80
CA ASN A 204 15.65 32.41 -13.07
C ASN A 204 15.36 33.92 -12.95
N ASN A 205 14.39 34.31 -12.12
CA ASN A 205 14.13 35.72 -11.82
C ASN A 205 15.20 36.35 -10.91
N THR A 206 15.90 35.56 -10.09
CA THR A 206 17.04 36.03 -9.29
C THR A 206 18.38 35.96 -10.02
N SER A 207 18.56 35.02 -10.96
CA SER A 207 19.72 34.95 -11.88
C SER A 207 19.69 36.04 -12.94
N LYS A 208 18.52 36.57 -13.35
CA LYS A 208 18.47 37.84 -14.11
C LYS A 208 18.98 39.05 -13.32
N ARG A 209 19.17 38.93 -11.99
CA ARG A 209 19.91 39.88 -11.14
C ARG A 209 21.34 39.46 -10.80
N ARG A 210 21.76 38.24 -11.16
CA ARG A 210 23.10 37.68 -10.86
C ARG A 210 23.67 36.91 -12.05
N SER A 211 23.62 37.51 -13.24
CA SER A 211 24.49 37.14 -14.35
C SER A 211 25.88 37.71 -14.10
N TYR A 212 26.55 37.17 -13.09
CA TYR A 212 28.01 37.06 -13.00
C TYR A 212 28.28 35.90 -12.02
N VAL A 213 29.15 34.98 -12.47
CA VAL A 213 29.77 33.87 -11.72
C VAL A 213 29.09 32.49 -11.80
N ASP A 214 29.61 31.72 -12.77
CA ASP A 214 30.09 30.32 -12.76
C ASP A 214 29.29 29.13 -12.17
N LYS A 215 28.89 28.27 -13.12
CA LYS A 215 29.36 26.89 -13.43
C LYS A 215 29.68 25.84 -12.34
N HIS A 216 28.99 24.68 -12.54
CA HIS A 216 29.44 23.27 -12.54
C HIS A 216 28.98 22.27 -11.44
N SER A 217 28.26 21.23 -11.91
CA SER A 217 28.54 19.77 -11.81
C SER A 217 27.70 18.87 -10.89
N ASP A 218 27.46 17.67 -11.45
CA ASP A 218 26.53 16.58 -11.15
C ASP A 218 27.08 15.41 -10.30
N VAL A 219 26.17 14.44 -10.00
CA VAL A 219 26.26 12.95 -10.10
C VAL A 219 25.93 12.19 -8.80
N ILE A 220 24.94 11.26 -8.84
CA ILE A 220 24.87 10.02 -8.01
C ILE A 220 24.12 8.90 -8.76
N GLY A 221 24.62 7.65 -8.67
CA GLY A 221 23.95 6.39 -9.01
C GLY A 221 24.55 5.21 -8.23
N TYR A 222 23.83 4.07 -8.22
CA TYR A 222 24.12 2.72 -7.63
C TYR A 222 23.56 2.42 -6.24
N LEU A 223 22.48 1.61 -6.18
CA LEU A 223 22.03 0.77 -5.05
C LEU A 223 20.88 -0.14 -5.55
N TYR A 224 21.16 -1.39 -5.97
CA TYR A 224 20.10 -2.38 -6.31
C TYR A 224 20.46 -3.87 -6.03
N ASP A 225 21.64 -4.21 -5.52
CA ASP A 225 22.07 -5.62 -5.44
C ASP A 225 21.78 -6.32 -4.10
N THR A 226 21.38 -5.61 -3.05
CA THR A 226 21.30 -6.19 -1.69
C THR A 226 19.96 -6.88 -1.38
N GLU A 227 18.86 -6.51 -2.05
CA GLU A 227 17.51 -6.99 -1.70
C GLU A 227 17.18 -8.39 -2.27
N GLN A 228 17.93 -8.90 -3.25
CA GLN A 228 17.65 -10.22 -3.84
C GLN A 228 18.09 -11.40 -2.98
N LEU A 229 18.95 -11.19 -1.98
CA LEU A 229 19.47 -12.28 -1.15
C LEU A 229 18.46 -12.75 -0.10
N GLU A 230 17.71 -11.82 0.51
CA GLU A 230 16.80 -12.12 1.63
C GLU A 230 15.54 -12.89 1.18
N ILE A 231 15.09 -12.68 -0.06
CA ILE A 231 13.90 -13.34 -0.62
C ILE A 231 14.16 -14.85 -0.84
N ASN A 232 15.37 -15.21 -1.26
CA ASN A 232 15.73 -16.62 -1.51
C ASN A 232 15.82 -17.43 -0.20
N ASP A 233 16.28 -16.81 0.89
CA ASP A 233 16.37 -17.45 2.20
C ASP A 233 14.99 -17.71 2.81
N MET A 234 14.02 -16.81 2.59
CA MET A 234 12.63 -17.02 2.99
C MET A 234 11.98 -18.20 2.25
N ILE A 235 12.24 -18.36 0.94
CA ILE A 235 11.69 -19.47 0.15
C ILE A 235 12.25 -20.82 0.61
N GLU A 236 13.55 -20.90 0.92
CA GLU A 236 14.17 -22.11 1.46
C GLU A 236 13.66 -22.47 2.86
N ALA A 237 13.40 -21.47 3.71
CA ALA A 237 12.80 -21.69 5.02
C ALA A 237 11.39 -22.31 4.91
N VAL A 238 10.58 -21.85 3.95
CA VAL A 238 9.22 -22.37 3.73
C VAL A 238 9.24 -23.80 3.17
N LYS A 239 10.15 -24.11 2.23
CA LYS A 239 10.32 -25.48 1.71
C LYS A 239 10.70 -26.48 2.80
N ARG A 240 11.55 -26.09 3.75
CA ARG A 240 11.96 -26.94 4.89
C ARG A 240 10.82 -27.23 5.87
N LEU A 241 9.82 -26.36 5.94
CA LEU A 241 8.64 -26.56 6.79
C LEU A 241 7.60 -27.48 6.14
N GLY A 242 7.57 -27.58 4.80
CA GLY A 242 6.65 -28.44 4.06
C GLY A 242 7.07 -29.91 3.91
N CYS A 243 8.37 -30.24 4.06
CA CYS A 243 8.87 -31.61 3.85
C CYS A 243 8.95 -32.49 5.11
N LYS A 244 8.09 -32.25 6.12
CA LYS A 244 7.86 -33.22 7.20
C LYS A 244 6.58 -33.99 6.92
N GLU A 245 6.61 -34.82 5.88
CA GLU A 245 5.58 -35.84 5.65
C GLU A 245 5.93 -37.09 6.48
N ASN A 246 4.90 -37.64 7.13
CA ASN A 246 4.89 -38.99 7.70
C ASN A 246 4.74 -40.03 6.60
#